data_AF-A0A8W8KDP5-F1
#
_entry.id   AF-A0A8W8KDP5-F1
#
_cell.length_a   1.000
_cell.length_b   1.000
_cell.length_c   1.000
_cell.angle_alpha   90.00
_cell.angle_beta   90.00
_cell.angle_gamma   90.00
#
_symmetry.space_group_name_H-M   'P 1'
#
loop_
_entity.id
_entity.type
_entity.pdbx_description
1 polymer ?
#
loop_
_entity_poly.entity_id
_entity_poly.type
_entity_poly.pdbx_seq_one_letter_code
_entity_poly.pdbx_strand_id
1 'polypeptide(L)'
;MNDLELNSPNSGVLGVRSSCPSLADDLSFISTSPVQLQRLLDVAYSYSCKWRFKFNASKSCVLTFSAKCNNQKSEFLWHHGQTELPQKESYNHLGITINSKCKLSVAISDAYKKEIDTRKLLFFGRICRLDYDALPKKIFLTRLMSFMLRMSDKQKGFIPDIITILHRYDLADYLQKWLFNGTSQQKAPGKKLSDEL
;
A
#
# COMPACT_ATOMS: atom_id res chain seq x y z
N MET A 1 4.79 -4.76 25.41
CA MET A 1 3.85 -3.69 25.01
C MET A 1 3.80 -2.58 26.05
N ASN A 2 3.49 -2.87 27.32
CA ASN A 2 3.43 -1.88 28.41
C ASN A 2 4.68 -0.99 28.55
N ASP A 3 5.90 -1.52 28.39
CA ASP A 3 7.14 -0.71 28.50
C ASP A 3 7.26 0.39 27.43
N LEU A 4 6.70 0.21 26.22
CA LEU A 4 6.73 1.21 25.15
C LEU A 4 5.65 2.29 25.38
N GLU A 5 4.50 1.88 25.90
CA GLU A 5 3.36 2.75 26.19
C GLU A 5 3.62 3.64 27.43
N LEU A 6 4.23 3.08 28.48
CA LEU A 6 4.58 3.80 29.71
C LEU A 6 5.78 4.75 29.53
N ASN A 7 6.73 4.41 28.65
CA ASN A 7 7.89 5.27 28.36
C ASN A 7 7.66 6.22 27.18
N SER A 8 6.46 6.26 26.60
CA SER A 8 6.12 7.27 25.60
C SER A 8 5.97 8.64 26.29
N PRO A 9 6.92 9.57 26.15
CA PRO A 9 6.83 10.85 26.81
C PRO A 9 5.78 11.68 26.08
N ASN A 10 4.54 11.75 26.59
CA ASN A 10 3.47 12.60 26.06
C ASN A 10 3.51 12.70 24.52
N SER A 11 3.47 11.57 23.81
CA SER A 11 3.42 11.51 22.34
C SER A 11 2.06 12.01 21.84
N GLY A 12 1.76 13.26 22.17
CA GLY A 12 0.57 13.94 21.75
C GLY A 12 0.91 14.89 20.63
N VAL A 13 0.31 14.71 19.46
CA VAL A 13 0.36 15.75 18.43
C VAL A 13 -0.72 16.76 18.78
N LEU A 14 -0.32 17.98 19.13
CA LEU A 14 -1.25 19.09 19.42
C LEU A 14 -2.29 18.76 20.51
N GLY A 15 -1.88 18.04 21.57
CA GLY A 15 -2.75 17.68 22.70
C GLY A 15 -3.57 16.40 22.51
N VAL A 16 -3.51 15.77 21.34
CA VAL A 16 -4.14 14.46 21.09
C VAL A 16 -3.14 13.36 21.42
N ARG A 17 -3.38 12.57 22.48
CA ARG A 17 -2.57 11.38 22.80
C ARG A 17 -2.59 10.44 21.60
N SER A 18 -1.45 10.29 20.92
CA SER A 18 -1.29 9.32 19.84
C SER A 18 -0.63 8.08 20.44
N SER A 19 -1.40 7.01 20.56
CA SER A 19 -0.85 5.67 20.74
C SER A 19 -0.11 5.30 19.46
N CYS A 20 1.11 4.79 19.56
CA CYS A 20 1.86 4.30 18.40
C CYS A 20 1.00 3.27 17.65
N PRO A 21 0.56 3.51 16.40
CA PRO A 21 -0.10 2.47 15.65
C PRO A 21 0.95 1.40 15.33
N SER A 22 0.85 0.27 16.03
CA SER A 22 1.63 -0.93 15.78
C SER A 22 0.72 -1.95 15.08
N LEU A 23 1.12 -2.40 13.89
CA LEU A 23 0.43 -3.47 13.17
C LEU A 23 1.46 -4.54 12.83
N ALA A 24 1.33 -5.71 13.47
CA ALA A 24 2.30 -6.79 13.39
C ALA A 24 3.74 -6.30 13.66
N ASP A 25 4.63 -6.38 12.67
CA ASP A 25 6.03 -5.98 12.72
C ASP A 25 6.26 -4.50 12.38
N ASP A 26 5.24 -3.77 11.91
CA ASP A 26 5.34 -2.35 11.61
C ASP A 26 5.08 -1.48 12.85
N LEU A 27 6.01 -0.56 13.11
CA LEU A 27 5.89 0.50 14.11
C LEU A 27 5.94 1.87 13.45
N SER A 28 5.01 2.75 13.82
CA SER A 28 4.99 4.15 13.38
C SER A 28 5.05 5.09 14.58
N PHE A 29 5.93 6.08 14.49
CA PHE A 29 6.09 7.14 15.49
C PHE A 29 5.72 8.48 14.89
N ILE A 30 5.12 9.35 15.70
CA ILE A 30 4.78 10.71 15.32
C ILE A 30 5.18 11.69 16.41
N SER A 31 5.77 12.82 16.01
CA SER A 31 6.24 13.86 16.92
C SER A 31 6.30 15.19 16.18
N THR A 32 6.10 16.29 16.91
CA THR A 32 6.27 17.66 16.41
C THR A 32 7.71 18.19 16.59
N SER A 33 8.55 17.45 17.32
CA SER A 33 9.94 17.80 17.62
C SER A 33 10.91 16.72 17.12
N PRO A 34 11.98 17.09 16.40
CA PRO A 34 12.97 16.11 15.94
C PRO A 34 13.67 15.35 17.07
N VAL A 35 14.02 16.06 18.14
CA VAL A 35 14.67 15.48 19.33
C VAL A 35 13.76 14.45 20.01
N GLN A 36 12.46 14.73 20.09
CA GLN A 36 11.51 13.78 20.68
C GLN A 36 11.32 12.55 19.79
N LEU A 37 11.30 12.72 18.46
CA LEU A 37 11.21 11.58 17.54
C LEU A 37 12.45 10.68 17.64
N GLN A 38 13.65 11.26 17.72
CA GLN A 38 14.88 10.49 17.92
C GLN A 38 14.85 9.72 19.24
N ARG A 39 14.35 10.32 20.33
CA ARG A 39 14.15 9.61 21.61
C ARG A 39 13.21 8.41 21.47
N LEU A 40 12.13 8.52 20.70
CA LEU A 40 11.23 7.40 20.43
C LEU A 40 11.95 6.28 19.65
N LEU A 41 12.80 6.62 18.68
CA LEU A 41 13.64 5.66 17.96
C LEU A 41 14.64 4.97 18.90
N ASP A 42 15.23 5.70 19.84
CA ASP A 42 16.18 5.14 20.81
C ASP A 42 15.49 4.17 21.80
N VAL A 43 14.25 4.50 22.21
CA VAL A 43 13.40 3.61 23.02
C VAL A 43 13.04 2.35 22.24
N ALA A 44 12.66 2.48 20.96
CA ALA A 44 12.37 1.34 20.10
C ALA A 44 13.61 0.44 19.92
N TYR A 45 14.78 1.03 19.69
CA TYR A 45 16.05 0.30 19.61
C TYR A 45 16.36 -0.45 20.90
N SER A 46 16.26 0.22 22.05
CA SER A 46 16.48 -0.40 23.37
C SER A 46 15.51 -1.56 23.62
N TYR A 47 14.25 -1.42 23.21
CA TYR A 47 13.26 -2.48 23.25
C TYR A 47 13.65 -3.65 22.33
N SER A 48 14.09 -3.38 21.10
CA SER A 48 14.56 -4.41 20.17
C SER A 48 15.73 -5.22 20.75
N CYS A 49 16.67 -4.56 21.44
CA CYS A 49 17.77 -5.21 22.14
C CYS A 49 17.28 -6.09 23.29
N LYS A 50 16.36 -5.59 24.12
CA LYS A 50 15.76 -6.33 25.25
C LYS A 50 15.08 -7.62 24.78
N TRP A 51 14.34 -7.55 23.68
CA TRP A 51 13.57 -8.68 23.14
C TRP A 51 14.27 -9.43 22.01
N ARG A 52 15.54 -9.11 21.74
CA ARG A 52 16.43 -9.78 20.78
C ARG A 52 15.88 -9.86 19.35
N PHE A 53 15.21 -8.82 18.88
CA PHE A 53 14.82 -8.67 17.48
C PHE A 53 15.47 -7.45 16.85
N LYS A 54 15.42 -7.34 15.52
CA LYS A 54 16.04 -6.23 14.76
C LYS A 54 15.01 -5.59 13.84
N PHE A 55 14.94 -4.25 13.87
CA PHE A 55 14.19 -3.50 12.88
C PHE A 55 14.92 -3.48 11.54
N ASN A 56 14.16 -3.51 10.45
CA ASN A 56 14.73 -3.48 9.10
C ASN A 56 14.95 -2.03 8.65
N ALA A 57 16.14 -1.49 8.91
CA ALA A 57 16.50 -0.12 8.55
C ALA A 57 16.31 0.23 7.06
N SER A 58 16.44 -0.76 6.15
CA SER A 58 16.24 -0.51 4.71
C SER A 58 14.77 -0.29 4.34
N LYS A 59 13.84 -0.81 5.15
CA LYS A 59 12.39 -0.60 5.02
C LYS A 59 11.88 0.55 5.88
N SER A 60 12.60 0.90 6.95
CA SER A 60 12.30 2.04 7.81
C SER A 60 12.66 3.37 7.13
N CYS A 61 11.89 4.42 7.39
CA CYS A 61 12.19 5.77 6.91
C CYS A 61 11.53 6.81 7.80
N VAL A 62 11.97 8.07 7.65
CA VAL A 62 11.36 9.21 8.32
C VAL A 62 10.68 10.11 7.29
N LEU A 63 9.44 10.48 7.57
CA LEU A 63 8.71 11.52 6.85
C LEU A 63 8.66 12.78 7.69
N THR A 64 8.96 13.93 7.07
CA THR A 64 8.81 15.23 7.71
C THR A 64 7.74 16.04 6.97
N PHE A 65 6.87 16.68 7.75
CA PHE A 65 5.80 17.53 7.25
C PHE A 65 6.11 18.98 7.65
N SER A 66 6.26 19.88 6.69
CA SER A 66 6.46 21.31 6.96
C SER A 66 5.40 22.15 6.24
N ALA A 67 4.78 23.08 6.97
CA ALA A 67 3.74 23.96 6.44
C ALA A 67 4.29 25.06 5.51
N LYS A 68 5.60 25.33 5.57
CA LYS A 68 6.30 26.30 4.72
C LYS A 68 7.31 25.55 3.86
N CYS A 69 7.27 25.77 2.55
CA CYS A 69 8.29 25.38 1.56
C CYS A 69 9.63 26.09 1.79
N ASN A 70 10.17 26.08 3.02
CA ASN A 70 11.59 26.24 3.16
C ASN A 70 12.19 24.89 2.78
N ASN A 71 12.77 24.82 1.58
CA ASN A 71 13.64 23.74 1.09
C ASN A 71 14.89 23.52 1.97
N GLN A 72 14.91 24.02 3.20
CA GLN A 72 15.86 23.57 4.20
C GLN A 72 15.42 22.17 4.61
N LYS A 73 15.88 21.18 3.84
CA LYS A 73 16.07 19.82 4.33
C LYS A 73 16.76 19.98 5.68
N SER A 74 16.08 19.67 6.77
CA SER A 74 16.76 19.64 8.06
C SER A 74 17.90 18.64 7.89
N GLU A 75 19.14 19.08 8.08
CA GLU A 75 20.33 18.19 8.14
C GLU A 75 20.29 17.25 9.36
N PHE A 76 19.13 17.10 9.99
CA PHE A 76 18.93 16.22 11.11
C PHE A 76 19.07 14.78 10.63
N LEU A 77 20.18 14.16 11.00
CA LEU A 77 20.48 12.76 10.72
C LEU A 77 19.71 11.88 11.70
N TRP A 78 18.82 11.06 11.15
CA TRP A 78 18.00 10.13 11.91
C TRP A 78 18.74 8.83 12.13
N HIS A 79 18.75 8.34 13.35
CA HIS A 79 19.44 7.10 13.68
C HIS A 79 18.49 6.11 14.34
N HIS A 80 18.69 4.83 14.06
CA HIS A 80 18.09 3.75 14.81
C HIS A 80 19.21 2.80 15.24
N GLY A 81 19.73 3.02 16.45
CA GLY A 81 20.99 2.42 16.90
C GLY A 81 22.16 3.01 16.12
N GLN A 82 22.97 2.14 15.49
CA GLN A 82 24.13 2.54 14.68
C GLN A 82 23.81 2.76 13.20
N THR A 83 22.54 2.63 12.80
CA THR A 83 22.13 2.72 11.40
C THR A 83 21.39 4.02 11.15
N GLU A 84 21.80 4.75 10.11
CA GLU A 84 21.12 5.95 9.65
C GLU A 84 19.82 5.58 8.91
N LEU A 85 18.75 6.31 9.21
CA LEU A 85 17.45 6.16 8.55
C LEU A 85 17.26 7.22 7.46
N PRO A 86 16.86 6.82 6.24
CA PRO A 86 16.66 7.78 5.16
C PRO A 86 15.40 8.63 5.40
N GLN A 87 15.52 9.93 5.16
CA GLN A 87 14.38 10.81 5.03
C GLN A 87 13.77 10.69 3.63
N LYS A 88 12.47 10.40 3.54
CA LYS A 88 11.74 10.25 2.26
C LYS A 88 10.65 11.30 2.12
N GLU A 89 10.28 11.60 0.87
CA GLU A 89 9.16 12.51 0.57
C GLU A 89 7.81 11.79 0.56
N SER A 90 7.81 10.48 0.35
CA SER A 90 6.61 9.66 0.40
C SER A 90 6.91 8.27 0.94
N TYR A 91 5.90 7.68 1.56
CA TYR A 91 5.94 6.32 2.08
C TYR A 91 4.57 5.68 1.87
N ASN A 92 4.56 4.41 1.46
CA ASN A 92 3.35 3.63 1.38
C ASN A 92 3.21 2.86 2.69
N HIS A 93 2.22 3.24 3.50
CA HIS A 93 1.89 2.56 4.75
C HIS A 93 0.55 1.85 4.55
N LEU A 94 0.58 0.51 4.53
CA LEU A 94 -0.62 -0.35 4.43
C LEU A 94 -1.52 0.04 3.25
N GLY A 95 -0.89 0.28 2.10
CA GLY A 95 -1.58 0.59 0.85
C GLY A 95 -1.93 2.07 0.69
N ILE A 96 -1.70 2.90 1.70
CA ILE A 96 -1.97 4.34 1.67
C ILE A 96 -0.65 5.08 1.48
N THR A 97 -0.56 5.82 0.36
CA THR A 97 0.60 6.68 0.11
C THR A 97 0.48 7.95 0.93
N ILE A 98 1.37 8.12 1.90
CA ILE A 98 1.53 9.33 2.69
C ILE A 98 2.64 10.16 2.06
N ASN A 99 2.34 11.41 1.70
CA ASN A 99 3.32 12.35 1.15
C ASN A 99 3.67 13.46 2.14
N SER A 100 4.88 14.00 2.06
CA SER A 100 5.37 15.11 2.88
C SER A 100 4.54 16.39 2.74
N LYS A 101 3.77 16.51 1.66
CA LYS A 101 2.82 17.60 1.39
C LYS A 101 1.49 17.45 2.16
N CYS A 102 1.29 16.34 2.88
CA CYS A 102 0.10 15.98 3.64
C CYS A 102 -1.22 16.22 2.86
N LYS A 103 -1.21 15.97 1.55
CA LYS A 103 -2.42 16.15 0.72
C LYS A 103 -3.33 14.95 0.90
N LEU A 104 -4.26 15.08 1.85
CA LEU A 104 -5.26 14.07 2.15
C LEU A 104 -6.07 13.65 0.90
N SER A 105 -6.35 14.58 -0.01
CA SER A 105 -7.06 14.29 -1.26
C SER A 105 -6.34 13.28 -2.16
N VAL A 106 -5.01 13.24 -2.14
CA VAL A 106 -4.21 12.30 -2.93
C VAL A 106 -4.27 10.91 -2.31
N ALA A 107 -4.04 10.80 -1.01
CA ALA A 107 -4.10 9.54 -0.27
C ALA A 107 -5.48 8.88 -0.40
N ILE A 108 -6.55 9.69 -0.25
CA ILE A 108 -7.93 9.24 -0.41
C ILE A 108 -8.19 8.78 -1.85
N SER A 109 -7.78 9.56 -2.86
CA SER A 109 -7.98 9.21 -4.28
C SER A 109 -7.29 7.89 -4.65
N ASP A 110 -6.07 7.67 -4.19
CA ASP A 110 -5.32 6.46 -4.48
C ASP A 110 -5.90 5.23 -3.76
N ALA A 111 -6.33 5.38 -2.51
CA ALA A 111 -7.04 4.33 -1.79
C ALA A 111 -8.36 3.94 -2.50
N TYR A 112 -9.15 4.93 -2.93
CA TYR A 112 -10.37 4.66 -3.70
C TYR A 112 -10.10 3.93 -5.01
N LYS A 113 -9.05 4.31 -5.76
CA LYS A 113 -8.68 3.63 -7.00
C LYS A 113 -8.30 2.16 -6.75
N LYS A 114 -7.48 1.90 -5.74
CA LYS A 114 -7.10 0.52 -5.36
C LYS A 114 -8.33 -0.31 -4.98
N GLU A 115 -9.26 0.25 -4.20
CA GLU A 115 -10.49 -0.44 -3.83
C GLU A 115 -11.39 -0.75 -5.05
N ILE A 116 -11.51 0.20 -5.97
CA ILE A 116 -12.23 -0.01 -7.24
C ILE A 116 -11.59 -1.13 -8.06
N ASP A 117 -10.26 -1.12 -8.18
CA ASP A 117 -9.51 -2.14 -8.93
C ASP A 117 -9.69 -3.52 -8.28
N THR A 118 -9.60 -3.62 -6.95
CA THR A 118 -9.84 -4.85 -6.18
C THR A 118 -11.24 -5.39 -6.45
N ARG A 119 -12.28 -4.55 -6.38
CA ARG A 119 -13.66 -4.97 -6.67
C ARG A 119 -13.84 -5.46 -8.10
N LYS A 120 -13.22 -4.77 -9.07
CA LYS A 120 -13.24 -5.17 -10.47
C LYS A 120 -12.55 -6.52 -10.69
N LEU A 121 -11.37 -6.72 -10.09
CA LEU A 121 -10.63 -7.99 -10.15
C LEU A 121 -11.40 -9.13 -9.49
N LEU A 122 -12.04 -8.89 -8.34
CA LEU A 122 -12.88 -9.90 -7.68
C LEU A 122 -14.07 -10.29 -8.55
N PHE A 123 -14.74 -9.31 -9.15
CA PHE A 123 -15.85 -9.56 -10.07
C PHE A 123 -15.40 -10.33 -11.31
N PHE A 124 -14.28 -9.92 -11.93
CA PHE A 124 -13.66 -10.64 -13.04
C PHE A 124 -13.32 -12.09 -12.66
N GLY A 125 -12.67 -12.29 -11.51
CA GLY A 125 -12.33 -13.61 -11.00
C GLY A 125 -13.54 -14.49 -10.69
N ARG A 126 -14.70 -13.89 -10.37
CA ARG A 126 -15.98 -14.62 -10.27
C ARG A 126 -16.48 -15.04 -11.65
N ILE A 127 -16.46 -14.13 -12.64
CA ILE A 127 -16.85 -14.45 -14.03
C ILE A 127 -16.01 -15.59 -14.60
N CYS A 128 -14.68 -15.58 -14.37
CA CYS A 128 -13.79 -16.63 -14.85
C CYS A 128 -14.13 -18.03 -14.31
N ARG A 129 -14.77 -18.09 -13.13
CA ARG A 129 -15.17 -19.31 -12.43
C ARG A 129 -16.60 -19.76 -12.73
N LEU A 130 -17.41 -18.93 -13.38
CA LEU A 130 -18.75 -19.33 -13.79
C LEU A 130 -18.69 -20.44 -14.84
N ASP A 131 -19.75 -21.25 -14.89
CA ASP A 131 -19.95 -22.22 -15.97
C ASP A 131 -20.04 -21.52 -17.33
N TYR A 132 -19.62 -22.21 -18.38
CA TYR A 132 -19.67 -21.67 -19.75
C TYR A 132 -21.09 -21.23 -20.14
N ASP A 133 -22.10 -21.93 -19.64
CA ASP A 133 -23.50 -21.63 -19.94
C ASP A 133 -24.08 -20.43 -19.21
N ALA A 134 -23.38 -19.91 -18.20
CA ALA A 134 -23.82 -18.75 -17.46
C ALA A 134 -23.90 -17.52 -18.38
N LEU A 135 -25.10 -16.92 -18.48
CA LEU A 135 -25.34 -15.72 -19.27
C LEU A 135 -24.32 -14.59 -18.99
N PRO A 136 -23.94 -14.26 -17.74
CA PRO A 136 -22.94 -13.24 -17.47
C PRO A 136 -21.57 -13.54 -18.11
N LYS A 137 -21.17 -14.81 -18.17
CA LYS A 137 -19.90 -15.24 -18.79
C LYS A 137 -19.96 -15.12 -20.31
N LYS A 138 -21.07 -15.53 -20.92
CA LYS A 138 -21.32 -15.37 -22.36
C LYS A 138 -21.26 -13.90 -22.77
N ILE A 139 -22.00 -13.03 -22.07
CA ILE A 139 -21.99 -11.57 -22.31
C ILE A 139 -20.58 -11.01 -22.16
N PHE A 140 -19.87 -11.38 -21.10
CA PHE A 140 -18.49 -10.93 -20.87
C PHE A 140 -17.56 -11.34 -22.02
N LEU A 141 -17.57 -12.62 -22.42
CA LEU A 141 -16.74 -13.14 -23.50
C LEU A 141 -17.05 -12.46 -24.84
N THR A 142 -18.33 -12.27 -25.18
CA THR A 142 -18.72 -11.54 -26.39
C THR A 142 -18.15 -10.12 -26.40
N ARG A 143 -18.24 -9.40 -25.27
CA ARG A 143 -17.70 -8.03 -25.15
C ARG A 143 -16.18 -8.01 -25.17
N LEU A 144 -15.52 -8.98 -24.54
CA LEU A 144 -14.06 -9.12 -24.54
C LEU A 144 -13.54 -9.39 -25.96
N MET A 145 -14.13 -10.34 -26.68
CA MET A 145 -13.76 -10.64 -28.06
C MET A 145 -14.03 -9.44 -28.98
N SER A 146 -15.16 -8.75 -28.79
CA SER A 146 -15.46 -7.52 -29.54
C SER A 146 -14.42 -6.42 -29.27
N PHE A 147 -13.94 -6.29 -28.04
CA PHE A 147 -12.88 -5.34 -27.68
C PHE A 147 -11.54 -5.73 -28.34
N MET A 148 -11.12 -7.00 -28.23
CA MET A 148 -9.86 -7.49 -28.80
C MET A 148 -9.83 -7.38 -30.33
N LEU A 149 -10.95 -7.65 -31.01
CA LEU A 149 -11.04 -7.58 -32.48
C LEU A 149 -11.13 -6.14 -33.02
N ARG A 150 -11.73 -5.22 -32.25
CA ARG A 150 -11.94 -3.83 -32.70
C ARG A 150 -10.78 -2.89 -32.37
N MET A 151 -9.79 -3.31 -31.56
CA MET A 151 -8.57 -2.55 -31.18
C MET A 151 -8.80 -1.02 -31.14
N SER A 152 -9.86 -0.59 -30.45
CA SER A 152 -10.23 0.82 -30.38
C SER A 152 -10.08 1.29 -28.95
N ASP A 153 -9.09 2.14 -28.74
CA ASP A 153 -8.77 2.77 -27.45
C ASP A 153 -9.90 3.68 -26.91
N LYS A 154 -10.97 3.85 -27.68
CA LYS A 154 -12.12 4.69 -27.33
C LYS A 154 -13.23 3.93 -26.59
N GLN A 155 -13.13 2.61 -26.45
CA GLN A 155 -14.12 1.86 -25.67
C GLN A 155 -13.98 2.19 -24.18
N LYS A 156 -15.10 2.54 -23.53
CA LYS A 156 -15.17 2.82 -22.09
C LYS A 156 -15.94 1.71 -21.37
N GLY A 157 -15.57 1.44 -20.12
CA GLY A 157 -16.29 0.52 -19.24
C GLY A 157 -15.44 -0.65 -18.78
N PHE A 158 -16.11 -1.69 -18.27
CA PHE A 158 -15.47 -2.75 -17.51
C PHE A 158 -14.36 -3.52 -18.25
N ILE A 159 -14.52 -3.80 -19.55
CA ILE A 159 -13.52 -4.58 -20.32
C ILE A 159 -12.18 -3.83 -20.46
N PRO A 160 -12.12 -2.60 -21.03
CA PRO A 160 -10.89 -1.82 -21.05
C PRO A 160 -10.28 -1.64 -19.65
N ASP A 161 -11.11 -1.35 -18.66
CA ASP A 161 -10.67 -1.17 -17.28
C ASP A 161 -9.96 -2.41 -16.74
N ILE A 162 -10.52 -3.61 -16.93
CA ILE A 162 -9.91 -4.86 -16.50
C ILE A 162 -8.59 -5.12 -17.22
N ILE A 163 -8.52 -4.87 -18.53
CA ILE A 163 -7.26 -5.05 -19.27
C ILE A 163 -6.18 -4.11 -18.71
N THR A 164 -6.50 -2.83 -18.50
CA THR A 164 -5.56 -1.87 -17.89
C THR A 164 -5.14 -2.30 -16.48
N ILE A 165 -6.07 -2.79 -15.66
CA ILE A 165 -5.77 -3.27 -14.30
C ILE A 165 -4.88 -4.51 -14.37
N LEU A 166 -5.18 -5.48 -15.22
CA LEU A 166 -4.37 -6.69 -15.37
C LEU A 166 -2.93 -6.34 -15.79
N HIS A 167 -2.73 -5.38 -16.69
CA HIS A 167 -1.39 -4.91 -17.02
C HIS A 167 -0.71 -4.18 -15.85
N ARG A 168 -1.45 -3.34 -15.11
CA ARG A 168 -0.92 -2.60 -13.94
C ARG A 168 -0.39 -3.52 -12.85
N TYR A 169 -1.04 -4.67 -12.64
CA TYR A 169 -0.68 -5.64 -11.60
C TYR A 169 0.10 -6.85 -12.12
N ASP A 170 0.58 -6.81 -13.36
CA ASP A 170 1.34 -7.91 -13.98
C ASP A 170 0.57 -9.26 -14.00
N LEU A 171 -0.73 -9.17 -14.29
CA LEU A 171 -1.69 -10.28 -14.36
C LEU A 171 -2.20 -10.53 -15.79
N ALA A 172 -1.65 -9.86 -16.81
CA ALA A 172 -2.11 -10.00 -18.19
C ALA A 172 -2.01 -11.45 -18.70
N ASP A 173 -0.95 -12.17 -18.33
CA ASP A 173 -0.74 -13.58 -18.65
C ASP A 173 -1.84 -14.49 -18.10
N TYR A 174 -2.46 -14.12 -16.98
CA TYR A 174 -3.56 -14.89 -16.39
C TYR A 174 -4.77 -14.92 -17.34
N LEU A 175 -5.10 -13.78 -17.95
CA LEU A 175 -6.20 -13.69 -18.89
C LEU A 175 -5.91 -14.52 -20.15
N GLN A 176 -4.70 -14.45 -20.68
CA GLN A 176 -4.31 -15.25 -21.84
C GLN A 176 -4.45 -16.74 -21.53
N LYS A 177 -3.86 -17.22 -20.43
CA LYS A 177 -3.95 -18.62 -20.00
C LYS A 177 -5.40 -19.07 -19.80
N TRP A 178 -6.25 -18.22 -19.23
CA TRP A 178 -7.67 -18.53 -19.05
C TRP A 178 -8.42 -18.64 -20.38
N LEU A 179 -8.14 -17.76 -21.35
CA LEU A 179 -8.73 -17.81 -22.68
C LEU A 179 -8.31 -19.05 -23.47
N PHE A 180 -7.03 -19.45 -23.39
CA PHE A 180 -6.51 -20.60 -24.11
C PHE A 180 -6.90 -21.95 -23.49
N ASN A 181 -6.88 -22.05 -22.15
CA ASN A 181 -7.03 -23.34 -21.48
C ASN A 181 -8.47 -23.65 -21.04
N GLY A 182 -9.41 -22.71 -21.18
CA GLY A 182 -10.84 -22.90 -20.87
C GLY A 182 -11.18 -23.12 -19.38
N THR A 183 -10.18 -23.38 -18.54
CA THR A 183 -10.32 -23.60 -17.10
C THR A 183 -9.55 -22.54 -16.31
N SER A 184 -10.21 -21.90 -15.34
CA SER A 184 -9.53 -21.16 -14.27
C SER A 184 -8.72 -22.17 -13.47
N GLN A 185 -7.42 -22.28 -13.73
CA GLN A 185 -6.57 -23.06 -12.83
C GLN A 185 -6.67 -22.44 -11.43
N GLN A 186 -6.96 -23.31 -10.46
CA GLN A 186 -7.23 -22.93 -9.09
C GLN A 186 -6.06 -22.12 -8.51
N LYS A 187 -6.42 -21.05 -7.80
CA LYS A 187 -5.60 -19.91 -7.32
C LYS A 187 -5.30 -18.87 -8.40
N ALA A 188 -6.20 -17.88 -8.45
CA ALA A 188 -5.75 -16.51 -8.72
C ALA A 188 -4.53 -16.21 -7.82
N PRO A 189 -3.53 -15.44 -8.28
CA PRO A 189 -2.37 -15.06 -7.49
C PRO A 189 -2.74 -14.07 -6.36
N GLY A 190 -3.66 -14.48 -5.48
CA GLY A 190 -4.07 -13.76 -4.29
C GLY A 190 -3.05 -13.80 -3.16
N LYS A 191 -1.87 -14.38 -3.38
CA LYS A 191 -0.70 -14.24 -2.48
C LYS A 191 0.21 -13.07 -2.86
N LYS A 192 0.13 -12.52 -4.08
CA LYS A 192 0.85 -11.28 -4.42
C LYS A 192 0.00 -10.03 -4.16
N LEU A 193 -1.32 -10.14 -4.27
CA LEU A 193 -2.22 -9.00 -4.04
C LEU A 193 -2.44 -8.71 -2.54
N SER A 194 -2.26 -9.68 -1.65
CA SER A 194 -2.41 -9.49 -0.20
C SER A 194 -1.17 -8.91 0.47
N ASP A 195 0.00 -9.12 -0.12
CA ASP A 195 1.29 -8.83 0.52
C ASP A 195 1.89 -7.49 0.01
N GLU A 196 1.27 -6.88 -1.01
CA GLU A 196 1.62 -5.55 -1.56
C GLU A 196 0.46 -4.54 -1.49
N LEU A 197 -0.63 -4.87 -0.79
CA LEU A 197 -1.69 -3.93 -0.36
C LEU A 197 -1.50 -3.60 1.12
#